data_AF-A0A3D4B488-F1
#
_entry.id   AF-A0A3D4B488-F1
#
_cell.length_a   1.000
_cell.length_b   1.000
_cell.length_c   1.000
_cell.angle_alpha   90.00
_cell.angle_beta   90.00
_cell.angle_gamma   90.00
#
_symmetry.space_group_name_H-M   'P 1'
#
loop_
_entity.id
_entity.type
_entity.pdbx_description
1 polymer ?
#
loop_
_entity_poly.entity_id
_entity_poly.type
_entity_poly.pdbx_seq_one_letter_code
_entity_poly.pdbx_strand_id
1 'polypeptide(L)'
;MKLSERDYIGMAAGLVLRGVSAPDQILKTQQERIQNPDRKNRFAFVVPALAADPEVRNAFFTSLSEEKNRAREPWVLEALRYIHHPLRARLSESYIRPGLDLLEEIQRTGDIFFPKGWLDATLGGHQTETAADIVRDFLADHPDYPPRLRAKILQSADTLFRAARINSRQ
;
A
#
# COMPACT_ATOMS: atom_id res chain seq x y z
N MET A 1 27.25 17.33 -3.57
CA MET A 1 26.22 16.39 -4.07
C MET A 1 24.89 17.13 -4.12
N LYS A 2 24.17 17.14 -5.25
CA LYS A 2 22.84 17.77 -5.36
C LYS A 2 21.78 16.67 -5.32
N LEU A 3 20.70 16.88 -4.55
CA LEU A 3 19.57 15.97 -4.49
C LEU A 3 18.81 15.96 -5.82
N SER A 4 18.41 14.77 -6.26
CA SER A 4 17.59 14.57 -7.46
C SER A 4 16.11 14.85 -7.17
N GLU A 5 15.28 15.01 -8.22
CA GLU A 5 13.84 15.13 -8.06
C GLU A 5 13.23 13.93 -7.29
N ARG A 6 13.76 12.73 -7.50
CA ARG A 6 13.31 11.52 -6.80
C ARG A 6 13.58 11.61 -5.31
N ASP A 7 14.74 12.15 -4.94
CA ASP A 7 15.09 12.35 -3.53
C ASP A 7 14.14 13.35 -2.87
N TYR A 8 13.80 14.44 -3.56
CA TYR A 8 12.83 15.41 -3.06
C TYR A 8 11.41 14.84 -2.92
N ILE A 9 10.96 14.01 -3.87
CA ILE A 9 9.66 13.30 -3.77
C ILE A 9 9.66 12.39 -2.54
N GLY A 10 10.71 11.57 -2.38
CA GLY A 10 10.84 10.66 -1.24
C GLY A 10 10.87 11.40 0.10
N MET A 11 11.58 12.53 0.18
CA MET A 11 11.60 13.37 1.37
C MET A 11 10.23 13.98 1.68
N ALA A 12 9.52 14.53 0.69
CA ALA A 12 8.19 15.09 0.88
C ALA A 12 7.20 14.04 1.43
N ALA A 13 7.16 12.86 0.81
CA ALA A 13 6.34 11.75 1.29
C ALA A 13 6.75 11.30 2.70
N GLY A 14 8.06 11.17 2.96
CA GLY A 14 8.59 10.77 4.26
C GLY A 14 8.30 11.77 5.37
N LEU A 15 8.27 13.07 5.08
CA LEU A 15 7.88 14.12 6.03
C LEU A 15 6.39 13.99 6.38
N VAL A 16 5.53 13.85 5.38
CA VAL A 16 4.08 13.68 5.57
C VAL A 16 3.74 12.43 6.38
N LEU A 17 4.42 11.31 6.11
CA LEU A 17 4.24 10.06 6.87
C LEU A 17 4.66 10.19 8.34
N ARG A 18 5.58 11.09 8.66
CA ARG A 18 6.02 11.37 10.04
C ARG A 18 5.15 12.41 10.75
N GLY A 19 4.10 12.91 10.11
CA GLY A 19 3.15 13.83 10.72
C GLY A 19 3.69 15.24 10.95
N VAL A 20 4.62 15.72 10.10
CA VAL A 20 5.06 17.12 10.18
C VAL A 20 3.91 18.08 9.87
N SER A 21 4.00 19.31 10.38
CA SER A 21 3.00 20.36 10.13
C SER A 21 2.85 20.70 8.64
N ALA A 22 1.64 21.07 8.23
CA ALA A 22 1.28 21.49 6.87
C ALA A 22 1.58 20.44 5.77
N PRO A 23 1.12 19.17 5.92
CA PRO A 23 1.39 18.10 4.96
C PRO A 23 0.93 18.45 3.54
N ASP A 24 -0.25 19.08 3.40
CA ASP A 24 -0.80 19.45 2.10
C ASP A 24 0.05 20.49 1.38
N GLN A 25 0.63 21.44 2.14
CA GLN A 25 1.55 22.44 1.58
C GLN A 25 2.85 21.78 1.10
N ILE A 26 3.38 20.80 1.85
CA ILE A 26 4.58 20.05 1.46
C ILE A 26 4.33 19.29 0.15
N LEU A 27 3.22 18.55 0.06
CA LEU A 27 2.87 17.80 -1.15
C LEU A 27 2.64 18.75 -2.33
N LYS A 28 1.90 19.84 -2.13
CA LYS A 28 1.67 20.85 -3.19
C LYS A 28 2.97 21.48 -3.68
N THR A 29 3.84 21.91 -2.76
CA THR A 29 5.14 22.50 -3.10
C THR A 29 6.00 21.51 -3.88
N GLN A 30 5.99 20.23 -3.48
CA GLN A 30 6.73 19.21 -4.19
C GLN A 30 6.15 18.95 -5.59
N GLN A 31 4.82 18.90 -5.73
CA GLN A 31 4.13 18.74 -7.02
C GLN A 31 4.49 19.86 -8.01
N GLU A 32 4.61 21.10 -7.54
CA GLU A 32 4.99 22.26 -8.34
C GLU A 32 6.46 22.22 -8.78
N ARG A 33 7.34 21.63 -7.96
CA ARG A 33 8.79 21.51 -8.24
C ARG A 33 9.15 20.43 -9.27
N ILE A 34 8.30 19.42 -9.44
CA ILE A 34 8.58 18.32 -10.38
C ILE A 34 8.47 18.84 -11.81
N GLN A 35 9.57 18.75 -12.55
CA GLN A 35 9.67 19.17 -13.95
C GLN A 35 9.35 18.02 -14.91
N ASN A 36 9.77 16.80 -14.57
CA ASN A 36 9.50 15.65 -15.41
C ASN A 36 7.98 15.31 -15.40
N PRO A 37 7.29 15.29 -16.56
CA PRO A 37 5.84 15.15 -16.61
C PRO A 37 5.34 13.78 -16.12
N ASP A 38 6.08 12.70 -16.39
CA ASP A 38 5.74 11.35 -15.92
C ASP A 38 5.81 11.28 -14.38
N ARG A 39 6.89 11.81 -13.78
CA ARG A 39 7.02 11.90 -12.32
C ARG A 39 5.94 12.77 -11.70
N LYS A 40 5.55 13.85 -12.37
CA LYS A 40 4.50 14.76 -11.90
C LYS A 40 3.13 14.09 -11.88
N ASN A 41 2.81 13.32 -12.92
CA ASN A 41 1.58 12.54 -13.00
C ASN A 41 1.56 11.40 -11.98
N ARG A 42 2.67 10.68 -11.85
CA ARG A 42 2.86 9.65 -10.83
C ARG A 42 2.69 10.23 -9.42
N PHE A 43 3.31 11.37 -9.14
CA PHE A 43 3.20 12.00 -7.81
C PHE A 43 1.76 12.44 -7.52
N ALA A 44 1.07 13.05 -8.50
CA ALA A 44 -0.34 13.39 -8.36
C ALA A 44 -1.23 12.17 -8.08
N PHE A 45 -0.93 11.02 -8.70
CA PHE A 45 -1.66 9.77 -8.48
C PHE A 45 -1.49 9.24 -7.04
N VAL A 46 -0.28 9.33 -6.45
CA VAL A 46 0.00 8.76 -5.12
C VAL A 46 -0.31 9.73 -3.97
N VAL A 47 -0.48 11.02 -4.23
CA VAL A 47 -0.77 12.05 -3.20
C VAL A 47 -1.98 11.70 -2.32
N PRO A 48 -3.12 11.20 -2.84
CA PRO A 48 -4.26 10.81 -2.00
C PRO A 48 -3.92 9.73 -0.97
N ALA A 49 -3.02 8.78 -1.29
CA ALA A 49 -2.54 7.78 -0.32
C ALA A 49 -1.68 8.38 0.81
N LEU A 50 -1.08 9.55 0.59
CA LEU A 50 -0.31 10.29 1.59
C LEU A 50 -1.17 11.23 2.44
N ALA A 51 -2.42 11.50 2.05
CA ALA A 51 -3.31 12.45 2.73
C ALA A 51 -3.39 12.20 4.24
N ALA A 52 -3.44 13.29 5.02
CA ALA A 52 -3.63 13.21 6.47
C ALA A 52 -5.06 12.75 6.83
N ASP A 53 -6.04 13.14 6.02
CA ASP A 53 -7.44 12.76 6.16
C ASP A 53 -7.66 11.25 5.83
N PRO A 54 -8.18 10.44 6.77
CA PRO A 54 -8.53 9.05 6.51
C PRO A 54 -9.57 8.86 5.40
N GLU A 55 -10.52 9.78 5.23
CA GLU A 55 -11.57 9.64 4.21
C GLU A 55 -11.01 9.78 2.80
N VAL A 56 -10.03 10.67 2.60
CA VAL A 56 -9.32 10.80 1.32
C VAL A 56 -8.56 9.50 0.99
N ARG A 57 -7.91 8.90 1.99
CA ARG A 57 -7.21 7.62 1.81
C ARG A 57 -8.19 6.48 1.50
N ASN A 58 -9.32 6.45 2.20
CA ASN A 58 -10.35 5.43 2.03
C ASN A 58 -11.00 5.51 0.64
N ALA A 59 -11.35 6.72 0.20
CA ALA A 59 -11.87 6.96 -1.14
C ALA A 59 -10.87 6.54 -2.22
N PHE A 60 -9.59 6.89 -2.04
CA PHE A 60 -8.53 6.46 -2.96
C PHE A 60 -8.41 4.93 -3.00
N PHE A 61 -8.30 4.26 -1.85
CA PHE A 61 -8.20 2.80 -1.80
C PHE A 61 -9.42 2.13 -2.44
N THR A 62 -10.64 2.61 -2.13
CA THR A 62 -11.88 2.10 -2.71
C THR A 62 -11.91 2.26 -4.23
N SER A 63 -11.38 3.36 -4.76
CA SER A 63 -11.27 3.58 -6.21
C SER A 63 -10.40 2.51 -6.89
N LEU A 64 -9.45 1.90 -6.17
CA LEU A 64 -8.63 0.79 -6.67
C LEU A 64 -9.41 -0.53 -6.76
N SER A 65 -10.72 -0.57 -6.53
CA SER A 65 -11.58 -1.69 -6.94
C SER A 65 -11.91 -1.65 -8.45
N GLU A 66 -11.85 -0.47 -9.07
CA GLU A 66 -12.04 -0.32 -10.52
C GLU A 66 -10.74 -0.59 -11.29
N GLU A 67 -10.77 -1.50 -12.26
CA GLU A 67 -9.61 -1.91 -13.08
C GLU A 67 -8.89 -0.73 -13.76
N LYS A 68 -9.64 0.23 -14.30
CA LYS A 68 -9.07 1.42 -14.94
C LYS A 68 -8.15 2.22 -14.01
N ASN A 69 -8.42 2.19 -12.69
CA ASN A 69 -7.62 2.89 -11.70
C ASN A 69 -6.36 2.11 -11.32
N ARG A 70 -6.22 0.87 -11.79
CA ARG A 70 -5.02 0.02 -11.64
C ARG A 70 -4.14 -0.05 -12.90
N ALA A 71 -4.50 0.66 -13.98
CA ALA A 71 -3.79 0.63 -15.26
C ALA A 71 -2.29 0.98 -15.19
N ARG A 72 -1.87 1.76 -14.18
CA ARG A 72 -0.45 2.07 -13.91
C ARG A 72 0.00 1.34 -12.65
N GLU A 73 0.14 0.02 -12.75
CA GLU A 73 0.46 -0.86 -11.61
C GLU A 73 1.64 -0.38 -10.74
N PRO A 74 2.79 0.10 -11.28
CA PRO A 74 3.88 0.57 -10.43
C PRO A 74 3.49 1.77 -9.53
N TRP A 75 2.53 2.59 -9.97
CA TRP A 75 2.02 3.73 -9.21
C TRP A 75 1.05 3.27 -8.11
N VAL A 76 0.21 2.27 -8.43
CA VAL A 76 -0.67 1.60 -7.45
C VAL A 76 0.15 0.99 -6.32
N LEU A 77 1.19 0.23 -6.66
CA LEU A 77 2.06 -0.41 -5.66
C LEU A 77 2.78 0.62 -4.77
N GLU A 78 3.15 1.77 -5.32
CA GLU A 78 3.70 2.86 -4.51
C GLU A 78 2.67 3.48 -3.57
N ALA A 79 1.46 3.75 -4.07
CA ALA A 79 0.38 4.28 -3.24
C ALA A 79 0.03 3.32 -2.09
N LEU A 80 -0.07 2.02 -2.36
CA LEU A 80 -0.30 1.00 -1.34
C LEU A 80 0.81 0.98 -0.28
N ARG A 81 2.07 1.11 -0.68
CA ARG A 81 3.19 1.22 0.28
C ARG A 81 3.08 2.45 1.18
N TYR A 82 2.44 3.54 0.73
CA TYR A 82 2.17 4.70 1.59
C TYR A 82 0.96 4.49 2.51
N ILE A 83 -0.10 3.82 2.03
CA ILE A 83 -1.24 3.44 2.87
C ILE A 83 -0.77 2.51 3.98
N HIS A 84 -0.10 1.42 3.63
CA HIS A 84 0.36 0.38 4.55
C HIS A 84 1.76 0.64 5.11
N HIS A 85 2.25 1.88 5.07
CA HIS A 85 3.55 2.22 5.62
C HIS A 85 3.63 1.84 7.12
N PRO A 86 4.76 1.36 7.66
CA PRO A 86 4.87 0.96 9.07
C PRO A 86 4.40 2.02 10.08
N LEU A 87 4.67 3.30 9.81
CA LEU A 87 4.19 4.43 10.63
C LEU A 87 2.66 4.59 10.66
N ARG A 88 1.96 3.94 9.73
CA ARG A 88 0.49 3.95 9.59
C ARG A 88 -0.12 2.55 9.73
N ALA A 89 0.68 1.51 9.98
CA ALA A 89 0.26 0.11 9.93
C ALA A 89 -1.07 -0.13 10.66
N ARG A 90 -1.15 0.27 11.94
CA ARG A 90 -2.36 0.13 12.77
C ARG A 90 -3.61 0.80 12.17
N LEU A 91 -3.46 1.96 11.54
CA LEU A 91 -4.58 2.66 10.90
C LEU A 91 -5.00 2.03 9.58
N SER A 92 -4.15 1.18 9.01
CA SER A 92 -4.32 0.59 7.70
C SER A 92 -4.62 -0.91 7.74
N GLU A 93 -4.78 -1.49 8.93
CA GLU A 93 -5.18 -2.90 9.09
C GLU A 93 -6.56 -3.16 8.46
N SER A 94 -7.47 -2.19 8.53
CA SER A 94 -8.80 -2.28 7.93
C SER A 94 -8.79 -2.45 6.40
N TYR A 95 -7.69 -2.07 5.72
CA TYR A 95 -7.53 -2.26 4.28
C TYR A 95 -7.02 -3.66 3.91
N ILE A 96 -6.53 -4.46 4.85
CA ILE A 96 -5.96 -5.79 4.56
C ILE A 96 -7.02 -6.70 3.94
N ARG A 97 -8.17 -6.86 4.61
CA ARG A 97 -9.25 -7.75 4.13
C ARG A 97 -9.76 -7.32 2.74
N PRO A 98 -10.18 -6.05 2.51
CA PRO A 98 -10.54 -5.58 1.18
C PRO A 98 -9.43 -5.77 0.13
N GLY A 99 -8.16 -5.62 0.53
CA GLY A 99 -7.02 -5.85 -0.35
C GLY A 99 -6.87 -7.32 -0.77
N LEU A 100 -7.18 -8.26 0.12
CA LEU A 100 -7.20 -9.69 -0.18
C LEU A 100 -8.39 -10.06 -1.08
N ASP A 101 -9.56 -9.47 -0.83
CA ASP A 101 -10.79 -9.72 -1.60
C ASP A 101 -10.64 -9.32 -3.09
N LEU A 102 -9.78 -8.35 -3.42
CA LEU A 102 -9.49 -7.93 -4.80
C LEU A 102 -8.51 -8.86 -5.54
N LEU A 103 -7.84 -9.79 -4.87
CA LEU A 103 -6.67 -10.48 -5.41
C LEU A 103 -6.98 -11.37 -6.63
N GLU A 104 -8.12 -12.06 -6.66
CA GLU A 104 -8.52 -12.89 -7.79
C GLU A 104 -8.76 -12.06 -9.06
N GLU A 105 -9.42 -10.92 -8.91
CA GLU A 105 -9.68 -10.00 -10.01
C GLU A 105 -8.36 -9.40 -10.50
N ILE A 106 -7.48 -8.96 -9.58
CA ILE A 106 -6.15 -8.45 -9.90
C ILE A 106 -5.31 -9.47 -10.67
N GLN A 107 -5.43 -10.76 -10.33
CA GLN A 107 -4.75 -11.82 -11.07
C GLN A 107 -5.27 -11.97 -12.50
N ARG A 108 -6.56 -11.73 -12.73
CA ARG A 108 -7.18 -11.86 -14.06
C ARG A 108 -6.89 -10.67 -14.96
N THR A 109 -6.78 -9.47 -14.40
CA THR A 109 -6.69 -8.22 -15.18
C THR A 109 -5.30 -7.61 -15.22
N GLY A 110 -4.45 -7.93 -14.23
CA GLY A 110 -3.09 -7.40 -14.12
C GLY A 110 -2.01 -8.24 -14.79
N ASP A 111 -0.80 -7.68 -14.79
CA ASP A 111 0.42 -8.39 -15.15
C ASP A 111 0.71 -9.56 -14.17
N ILE A 112 1.44 -10.56 -14.64
CA ILE A 112 1.81 -11.75 -13.87
C ILE A 112 2.52 -11.46 -12.54
N PHE A 113 3.21 -10.32 -12.44
CA PHE A 113 3.90 -9.88 -11.23
C PHE A 113 3.01 -9.04 -10.29
N PHE A 114 1.94 -8.45 -10.80
CA PHE A 114 1.12 -7.48 -10.05
C PHE A 114 0.45 -8.07 -8.80
N PRO A 115 -0.15 -9.29 -8.80
CA PRO A 115 -0.73 -9.88 -7.60
C PRO A 115 0.27 -10.02 -6.46
N LYS A 116 1.53 -10.36 -6.78
CA LYS A 116 2.59 -10.49 -5.75
C LYS A 116 2.99 -9.12 -5.22
N GLY A 117 3.18 -8.15 -6.11
CA GLY A 117 3.47 -6.77 -5.70
C GLY A 117 2.38 -6.16 -4.84
N TRP A 118 1.10 -6.42 -5.17
CA TRP A 118 -0.06 -5.97 -4.41
C TRP A 118 -0.04 -6.52 -2.98
N LEU A 119 0.17 -7.83 -2.83
CA LEU A 119 0.28 -8.47 -1.52
C LEU A 119 1.47 -7.97 -0.71
N ASP A 120 2.63 -7.82 -1.34
CA ASP A 120 3.84 -7.31 -0.68
C ASP A 120 3.64 -5.87 -0.18
N ALA A 121 2.99 -5.02 -0.98
CA ALA A 121 2.68 -3.65 -0.60
C ALA A 121 1.60 -3.57 0.49
N THR A 122 0.64 -4.49 0.49
CA THR A 122 -0.47 -4.54 1.45
C THR A 122 -0.02 -5.05 2.81
N LEU A 123 0.82 -6.10 2.84
CA LEU A 123 1.19 -6.82 4.06
C LEU A 123 2.53 -6.37 4.66
N GLY A 124 3.46 -5.88 3.83
CA GLY A 124 4.87 -5.71 4.21
C GLY A 124 5.14 -4.67 5.30
N GLY A 125 4.20 -3.78 5.60
CA GLY A 125 4.36 -2.79 6.66
C GLY A 125 3.73 -3.17 8.00
N HIS A 126 3.06 -4.32 8.09
CA HIS A 126 2.37 -4.76 9.31
C HIS A 126 3.19 -5.76 10.11
N GLN A 127 2.92 -5.81 11.42
CA GLN A 127 3.65 -6.66 12.37
C GLN A 127 2.83 -7.06 13.60
N THR A 128 1.52 -6.84 13.58
CA THR A 128 0.61 -7.08 14.70
C THR A 128 -0.06 -8.44 14.57
N GLU A 129 -0.49 -9.02 15.69
CA GLU A 129 -1.27 -10.27 15.67
C GLU A 129 -2.62 -10.04 14.98
N THR A 130 -3.27 -8.89 15.21
CA THR A 130 -4.53 -8.53 14.54
C THR A 130 -4.39 -8.54 13.01
N ALA A 131 -3.33 -7.96 12.45
CA ALA A 131 -3.09 -8.01 11.01
C ALA A 131 -2.84 -9.44 10.50
N ALA A 132 -2.14 -10.26 11.30
CA ALA A 132 -1.91 -11.67 10.97
C ALA A 132 -3.22 -12.47 10.99
N ASP A 133 -4.09 -12.25 11.97
CA ASP A 133 -5.38 -12.89 12.10
C ASP A 133 -6.30 -12.57 10.92
N ILE A 134 -6.34 -11.31 10.45
CA ILE A 134 -7.10 -10.95 9.25
C ILE A 134 -6.72 -11.83 8.03
N VAL A 135 -5.42 -12.11 7.85
CA VAL A 135 -4.95 -12.98 6.76
C VAL A 135 -5.33 -14.43 6.99
N ARG A 136 -5.22 -14.92 8.23
CA ARG A 136 -5.59 -16.30 8.58
C ARG A 136 -7.08 -16.54 8.42
N ASP A 137 -7.89 -15.61 8.89
CA ASP A 137 -9.35 -15.62 8.79
C ASP A 137 -9.78 -15.59 7.32
N PHE A 138 -9.18 -14.72 6.50
CA PHE A 138 -9.42 -14.72 5.06
C PHE A 138 -9.17 -16.11 4.44
N LEU A 139 -8.07 -16.78 4.78
CA LEU A 139 -7.77 -18.11 4.25
C LEU A 139 -8.68 -19.21 4.81
N ALA A 140 -9.17 -19.05 6.05
CA ALA A 140 -10.12 -19.98 6.67
C ALA A 140 -11.53 -19.84 6.07
N ASP A 141 -11.94 -18.61 5.78
CA ASP A 141 -13.21 -18.27 5.12
C ASP A 141 -13.27 -18.77 3.66
N HIS A 142 -12.11 -19.02 3.04
CA HIS A 142 -11.99 -19.45 1.65
C HIS A 142 -11.21 -20.78 1.54
N PRO A 143 -11.77 -21.92 2.00
CA PRO A 143 -11.10 -23.21 1.96
C PRO A 143 -10.76 -23.67 0.52
N ASP A 144 -11.57 -23.26 -0.46
CA ASP A 144 -11.42 -23.59 -1.88
C ASP A 144 -10.63 -22.52 -2.67
N TYR A 145 -9.95 -21.59 -1.99
CA TYR A 145 -9.21 -20.51 -2.65
C TYR A 145 -8.15 -21.05 -3.62
N PRO A 146 -7.94 -20.42 -4.80
CA PRO A 146 -7.01 -20.93 -5.80
C PRO A 146 -5.62 -21.22 -5.21
N PRO A 147 -5.09 -22.47 -5.30
CA PRO A 147 -3.89 -22.87 -4.58
C PRO A 147 -2.66 -21.98 -4.86
N ARG A 148 -2.53 -21.48 -6.09
CA ARG A 148 -1.44 -20.56 -6.48
C ARG A 148 -1.58 -19.19 -5.81
N LEU A 149 -2.79 -18.66 -5.67
CA LEU A 149 -3.02 -17.39 -4.99
C LEU A 149 -2.86 -17.54 -3.48
N ARG A 150 -3.36 -18.63 -2.90
CA ARG A 150 -3.12 -18.98 -1.49
C ARG A 150 -1.62 -19.03 -1.18
N ALA A 151 -0.82 -19.68 -2.03
CA ALA A 151 0.63 -19.73 -1.87
C ALA A 151 1.27 -18.32 -1.93
N LYS A 152 0.81 -17.44 -2.83
CA LYS A 152 1.28 -16.04 -2.89
C LYS A 152 0.93 -15.26 -1.62
N ILE A 153 -0.29 -15.41 -1.09
CA ILE A 153 -0.71 -14.78 0.17
C ILE A 153 0.22 -15.22 1.30
N LEU A 154 0.40 -16.54 1.47
CA LEU A 154 1.26 -17.09 2.52
C LEU A 154 2.71 -16.62 2.37
N GLN A 155 3.22 -16.55 1.13
CA GLN A 155 4.56 -16.05 0.86
C GLN A 155 4.73 -14.58 1.27
N SER A 156 3.78 -13.71 0.94
CA SER A 156 3.84 -12.29 1.31
C SER A 156 3.55 -12.04 2.80
N ALA A 157 2.73 -12.90 3.43
CA ALA A 157 2.39 -12.82 4.85
C ALA A 157 3.46 -13.40 5.78
N ASP A 158 4.44 -14.15 5.26
CA ASP A 158 5.47 -14.85 6.04
C ASP A 158 6.24 -13.92 7.00
N THR A 159 6.65 -12.74 6.55
CA THR A 159 7.31 -11.75 7.42
C THR A 159 6.36 -11.16 8.46
N LEU A 160 5.10 -10.88 8.09
CA LEU A 160 4.07 -10.42 9.01
C LEU A 160 3.84 -11.46 10.12
N PHE A 161 3.66 -12.74 9.78
CA PHE A 161 3.45 -13.81 10.76
C PHE A 161 4.63 -13.98 11.72
N ARG A 162 5.86 -13.88 11.21
CA ARG A 162 7.05 -13.91 12.08
C ARG A 162 7.11 -12.71 13.01
N ALA A 163 6.88 -11.50 12.49
CA ALA A 163 6.93 -10.28 13.28
C ALA A 163 5.85 -10.26 14.37
N ALA A 164 4.63 -10.67 14.04
CA ALA A 164 3.51 -10.80 14.97
C ALA A 164 3.86 -11.73 16.14
N ARG A 165 4.42 -12.91 15.85
CA ARG A 165 4.87 -13.88 16.88
C ARG A 165 6.00 -13.34 17.77
N ILE A 166 6.89 -12.51 17.24
CA ILE A 166 7.98 -11.91 18.02
C ILE A 166 7.41 -10.84 18.96
N ASN A 167 6.51 -10.00 18.45
CA ASN A 167 5.90 -8.90 19.20
C ASN A 167 4.92 -9.40 20.26
N SER A 168 4.24 -10.54 20.05
CA SER A 168 3.31 -11.14 21.02
C SER A 168 4.00 -11.74 22.25
N ARG A 169 5.34 -11.78 22.27
CA ARG A 169 6.17 -12.33 23.36
C ARG A 169 6.81 -11.25 24.24
N GLN A 170 6.71 -9.99 23.84
CA GLN A 170 7.18 -8.83 24.60
C GLN A 170 6.04 -8.26 25.43
#